data_AF-A0A2W6UZL1-F1
#
_entry.id   AF-A0A2W6UZL1-F1
#
_cell.length_a   1.000
_cell.length_b   1.000
_cell.length_c   1.000
_cell.angle_alpha   90.00
_cell.angle_beta   90.00
_cell.angle_gamma   90.00
#
_symmetry.space_group_name_H-M   'P 1'
#
loop_
_entity.id
_entity.type
_entity.pdbx_description
1 polymer ?
#
loop_
_entity_poly.entity_id
_entity_poly.type
_entity_poly.pdbx_seq_one_letter_code
_entity_poly.pdbx_strand_id
1 'polypeptide(L)'
;MKIRNVLVACFLAAASTSGAAVAHDPALHESTPAPAAVVKKPKPTTCEQLADASKYDVNHNDSATKALKTSCDAQKAGAAKK
;
A
#
# COMPACT_ATOMS: atom_id res chain seq x y z
N MET A 1 -25.72 -13.97 43.35
CA MET A 1 -26.08 -14.96 42.29
C MET A 1 -26.23 -14.27 40.95
N LYS A 2 -25.26 -14.36 40.03
CA LYS A 2 -25.43 -13.91 38.63
C LYS A 2 -24.40 -14.51 37.65
N ILE A 3 -23.91 -15.71 37.96
CA ILE A 3 -23.01 -16.48 37.06
C ILE A 3 -23.80 -17.37 36.08
N ARG A 4 -25.13 -17.18 36.00
CA ARG A 4 -26.06 -18.06 35.27
C ARG A 4 -26.39 -17.62 33.84
N ASN A 5 -25.96 -16.43 33.40
CA ASN A 5 -26.33 -15.90 32.08
C ASN A 5 -25.34 -16.23 30.96
N VAL A 6 -24.22 -16.91 31.24
CA VAL A 6 -23.17 -17.15 30.24
C VAL A 6 -23.43 -18.41 29.40
N LEU A 7 -24.33 -19.31 29.83
CA LEU A 7 -24.48 -20.63 29.21
C LEU A 7 -25.62 -20.77 28.19
N VAL A 8 -26.44 -19.73 27.97
CA VAL A 8 -27.55 -19.77 26.99
C VAL A 8 -27.15 -19.30 25.58
N ALA A 9 -25.94 -18.74 25.42
CA ALA A 9 -25.46 -18.22 24.13
C ALA A 9 -24.84 -19.30 23.21
N CYS A 10 -24.83 -20.58 23.60
CA CYS A 10 -24.00 -21.60 22.95
C CYS A 10 -24.71 -22.57 21.98
N PHE A 11 -26.03 -22.51 21.72
CA PHE A 11 -26.68 -23.62 21.02
C PHE A 11 -27.67 -23.31 19.89
N LEU A 12 -27.83 -22.05 19.46
CA LEU A 12 -28.90 -21.71 18.48
C LEU A 12 -28.47 -20.82 17.32
N ALA A 13 -27.30 -21.07 16.74
CA ALA A 13 -26.94 -20.50 15.43
C ALA A 13 -26.31 -21.53 14.47
N ALA A 14 -26.50 -22.83 14.76
CA ALA A 14 -26.19 -23.91 13.84
C ALA A 14 -27.45 -24.27 13.06
N ALA A 15 -27.80 -23.50 12.03
CA ALA A 15 -28.70 -23.95 10.98
C ALA A 15 -28.63 -23.01 9.76
N SER A 16 -28.28 -23.63 8.63
CA SER A 16 -28.79 -23.29 7.29
C SER A 16 -28.18 -22.08 6.57
N THR A 17 -27.30 -22.36 5.59
CA THR A 17 -27.74 -22.45 4.19
C THR A 17 -26.62 -23.05 3.32
N SER A 18 -26.85 -24.27 2.83
CA SER A 18 -26.16 -24.80 1.66
C SER A 18 -26.56 -24.00 0.42
N GLY A 19 -25.61 -23.74 -0.49
CA GLY A 19 -25.95 -23.44 -1.88
C GLY A 19 -25.23 -22.25 -2.50
N ALA A 20 -24.00 -22.48 -2.98
CA ALA A 20 -23.53 -21.85 -4.20
C ALA A 20 -22.49 -22.80 -4.83
N ALA A 21 -22.96 -23.73 -5.66
CA ALA A 21 -22.07 -24.39 -6.61
C ALA A 21 -21.71 -23.34 -7.66
N VAL A 22 -20.56 -22.69 -7.49
CA VAL A 22 -19.99 -21.81 -8.49
C VAL A 22 -19.45 -22.73 -9.58
N ALA A 23 -20.16 -22.83 -10.70
CA ALA A 23 -19.56 -23.33 -11.93
C ALA A 23 -18.41 -22.38 -12.25
N HIS A 24 -17.19 -22.76 -11.89
CA HIS A 24 -15.99 -22.03 -12.25
C HIS A 24 -15.92 -21.97 -13.77
N ASP A 25 -16.22 -20.80 -14.34
CA ASP A 25 -16.03 -20.53 -15.75
C ASP A 25 -14.51 -20.58 -16.06
N PRO A 26 -14.01 -21.56 -16.82
CA PRO A 26 -12.59 -21.66 -17.14
C PRO A 26 -12.11 -20.58 -18.14
N ALA A 27 -13.00 -19.71 -18.64
CA ALA A 27 -12.73 -18.86 -19.79
C ALA A 27 -11.92 -17.57 -19.50
N LEU A 28 -11.38 -17.37 -18.31
CA LEU A 28 -10.52 -16.21 -18.00
C LEU A 28 -9.04 -16.57 -17.77
N HIS A 29 -8.54 -17.59 -18.47
CA HIS A 29 -7.10 -17.75 -18.70
C HIS A 29 -6.62 -17.00 -19.96
N GLU A 30 -7.27 -15.89 -20.33
CA GLU A 30 -6.62 -14.88 -21.16
C GLU A 30 -5.46 -14.33 -20.34
N SER A 31 -4.26 -14.76 -20.71
CA SER A 31 -3.01 -14.39 -20.08
C SER A 31 -2.98 -12.87 -19.91
N THR A 32 -3.15 -12.41 -18.67
CA THR A 32 -2.84 -11.05 -18.25
C THR A 32 -1.57 -10.65 -18.99
N PRO A 33 -1.57 -9.57 -19.81
CA PRO A 33 -0.34 -9.11 -20.43
C PRO A 33 0.65 -8.97 -19.28
N ALA A 34 1.77 -9.70 -19.36
CA ALA A 34 2.77 -9.80 -18.29
C ALA A 34 2.88 -8.44 -17.59
N PRO A 35 2.74 -8.38 -16.25
CA PRO A 35 2.56 -7.12 -15.53
C PRO A 35 3.60 -6.17 -16.08
N ALA A 36 3.14 -5.13 -16.80
CA ALA A 36 3.99 -4.20 -17.54
C ALA A 36 5.17 -3.91 -16.63
N ALA A 37 6.35 -4.43 -16.99
CA ALA A 37 7.47 -4.60 -16.07
C ALA A 37 7.55 -3.32 -15.25
N VAL A 38 7.24 -3.39 -13.94
CA VAL A 38 7.13 -2.19 -13.10
C VAL A 38 8.46 -1.48 -13.26
N VAL A 39 8.47 -0.43 -14.09
CA VAL A 39 9.69 0.29 -14.41
C VAL A 39 10.04 0.95 -13.10
N LYS A 40 10.94 0.32 -12.34
CA LYS A 40 11.36 0.80 -11.04
C LYS A 40 11.96 2.16 -11.29
N LYS A 41 11.21 3.20 -10.95
CA LYS A 41 11.68 4.57 -11.10
C LYS A 41 12.99 4.69 -10.31
N PRO A 42 14.01 5.36 -10.86
CA PRO A 42 15.26 5.55 -10.14
C PRO A 42 15.03 6.35 -8.86
N LYS A 43 15.84 6.09 -7.83
CA LYS A 43 15.84 6.90 -6.61
C LYS A 43 16.39 8.30 -6.91
N PRO A 44 15.78 9.36 -6.38
CA PRO A 44 16.30 10.71 -6.55
C PRO A 44 17.61 10.88 -5.79
N THR A 45 18.58 11.55 -6.41
CA THR A 45 19.86 11.92 -5.80
C THR A 45 20.09 13.42 -5.74
N THR A 46 19.27 14.22 -6.45
CA THR A 46 19.29 15.69 -6.40
C THR A 46 17.95 16.28 -5.95
N CYS A 47 17.95 17.56 -5.60
CA CYS A 47 16.76 18.28 -5.15
C CYS A 47 15.69 18.42 -6.24
N GLU A 48 16.11 18.56 -7.50
CA GLU A 48 15.25 18.63 -8.68
C GLU A 48 14.58 17.28 -8.94
N GLN A 49 15.35 16.19 -8.81
CA GLN A 49 14.83 14.84 -8.97
C GLN A 49 13.85 14.48 -7.86
N LEU A 50 14.11 14.94 -6.63
CA LEU A 50 13.21 14.77 -5.50
C LEU A 50 11.87 15.51 -5.71
N ALA A 51 11.85 16.58 -6.50
CA ALA A 51 10.64 17.31 -6.86
C ALA A 51 9.86 16.65 -8.03
N ASP A 52 10.50 15.75 -8.80
CA ASP A 52 9.90 15.07 -9.96
C ASP A 52 9.46 13.64 -9.63
N ALA A 53 8.37 13.51 -8.87
CA ALA A 53 7.76 12.21 -8.54
C ALA A 53 7.18 11.47 -9.78
N SER A 54 7.07 12.15 -10.92
CA SER A 54 6.63 11.53 -12.16
C SER A 54 7.72 10.61 -12.73
N LYS A 55 8.99 11.01 -12.60
CA LYS A 55 10.14 10.27 -13.13
C LYS A 55 10.94 9.50 -12.08
N TYR A 56 10.90 9.91 -10.83
CA TYR A 56 11.69 9.34 -9.74
C TYR A 56 10.83 8.66 -8.68
N ASP A 57 11.41 7.65 -8.02
CA ASP A 57 10.78 6.98 -6.88
C ASP A 57 10.98 7.82 -5.62
N VAL A 58 10.04 8.72 -5.36
CA VAL A 58 10.07 9.57 -4.17
C VAL A 58 9.39 8.82 -3.02
N ASN A 59 10.17 7.95 -2.35
CA ASN A 59 9.70 7.23 -1.18
C ASN A 59 10.03 7.98 0.11
N HIS A 60 9.04 8.63 0.72
CA HIS A 60 9.24 9.33 1.99
C HIS A 60 9.53 8.43 3.19
N ASN A 61 9.43 7.10 3.07
CA ASN A 61 9.83 6.15 4.12
C ASN A 61 11.28 5.68 3.95
N ASP A 62 11.91 5.92 2.80
CA ASP A 62 13.32 5.62 2.57
C ASP A 62 14.22 6.68 3.24
N SER A 63 15.17 6.20 4.06
CA SER A 63 16.05 7.08 4.85
C SER A 63 16.92 8.00 3.98
N ALA A 64 17.34 7.54 2.80
CA ALA A 64 18.16 8.36 1.90
C ALA A 64 17.33 9.48 1.27
N THR A 65 16.08 9.19 0.88
CA THR A 65 15.14 10.17 0.35
C THR A 65 14.78 11.23 1.39
N LYS A 66 14.58 10.84 2.67
CA LYS A 66 14.40 11.78 3.78
C LYS A 66 15.63 12.66 3.99
N ALA A 67 16.83 12.08 4.00
CA ALA A 67 18.08 12.83 4.17
C ALA A 67 18.28 13.84 3.03
N LEU A 68 18.01 13.43 1.80
CA LEU A 68 18.05 14.31 0.64
C LEU A 68 17.04 15.46 0.77
N LYS A 69 15.81 15.17 1.19
CA LYS A 69 14.78 16.21 1.45
C LYS A 69 15.28 17.24 2.46
N THR A 70 15.83 16.80 3.59
CA THR A 70 16.34 17.68 4.64
C THR A 70 17.47 18.59 4.12
N SER A 71 18.41 18.04 3.37
CA SER A 71 19.51 18.81 2.75
C SER A 71 19.01 19.83 1.73
N CYS A 72 18.01 19.48 0.94
CA CYS A 72 17.39 20.39 -0.04
C CYS A 72 16.61 21.53 0.62
N ASP A 73 15.89 21.22 1.70
CA ASP A 73 15.12 22.20 2.49
C ASP A 73 16.05 23.20 3.18
N ALA A 74 17.14 22.72 3.78
CA ALA A 74 18.17 23.56 4.40
C ALA A 74 18.84 24.50 3.38
N GLN A 75 19.13 24.02 2.18
CA GLN A 75 19.66 24.87 1.10
C GLN A 75 18.68 25.98 0.70
N LYS A 76 17.38 25.67 0.56
CA LYS A 76 16.36 26.69 0.27
C LYS A 76 16.25 27.72 1.40
N ALA A 77 16.23 27.27 2.66
CA ALA A 77 16.17 28.15 3.81
C ALA A 77 17.42 29.05 3.95
N GLY A 78 18.60 28.53 3.60
CA GLY A 78 19.84 29.32 3.57
C GLY A 78 19.90 30.32 2.42
N ALA A 79 19.36 29.97 1.25
CA ALA A 79 19.26 30.87 0.11
C ALA A 79 18.25 32.01 0.33
N ALA A 80 17.16 31.76 1.09
CA ALA A 80 16.15 32.77 1.42
C ALA A 80 16.59 33.76 2.52
N LYS A 81 17.73 33.52 3.18
CA LYS A 81 18.28 34.38 4.25
C LYS A 81 19.47 35.24 3.78
N LYS A 82 19.77 35.23 2.48
CA LYS A 82 20.70 36.16 1.83
C LYS A 82 19.92 37.18 1.02
#